data_AF-A0A2T8KIX0-F1
#
_entry.id   AF-A0A2T8KIX0-F1
#
_cell.length_a   1.000
_cell.length_b   1.000
_cell.length_c   1.000
_cell.angle_alpha   90.00
_cell.angle_beta   90.00
_cell.angle_gamma   90.00
#
_symmetry.space_group_name_H-M   'P 1'
#
loop_
_entity.id
_entity.type
_entity.pdbx_description
1 polymer ?
#
loop_
_entity_poly.entity_id
_entity_poly.type
_entity_poly.pdbx_seq_one_letter_code
_entity_poly.pdbx_strand_id
1 'polypeptide(L)'
;MNALAWKCRGSGNSRTVRELCGFVKAHNPKFVFLSDTRMSTSRVRNLCWRLGLRNCLAEASVGLSGGLALFRDESVDVSLLSQGERYIDVLIKEDPDQAPWRVTFVYGEPRVENRRCMWNLMRDLSMWQYEHFSKMPRAEWQMFDFREILSHCDLHDLGFSGLPWTYNNNQPGNRNVRVRLDRGVAYSEWSLLFPDAGTKHLGCVCSDHKMLLLSLAEEENQIRGHKPFHYEIMWEREPSLSAEIEKSWLRRNPGSDLGSVADNLKSMTAALKCWSIERFGHVTRKINELRKELELLESDDAIRNRDETLHTKKELDELLYREEMMWLQRSRITWLKEGDRNTKYFHRKAESKKEHN
;
A
#
# COMPACT_ATOMS: atom_id res chain seq x y z
N MET A 1 5.07 -15.37 1.68
CA MET A 1 6.29 -15.01 2.44
C MET A 1 6.00 -13.92 3.48
N ASN A 2 6.77 -13.84 4.56
CA ASN A 2 6.73 -12.74 5.55
C ASN A 2 8.04 -11.91 5.53
N ALA A 3 7.93 -10.60 5.76
CA ALA A 3 9.03 -9.66 5.92
C ALA A 3 8.75 -8.68 7.06
N LEU A 4 9.78 -8.28 7.83
CA LEU A 4 9.64 -7.39 8.99
C LEU A 4 10.52 -6.15 8.81
N ALA A 5 9.95 -4.95 9.00
CA ALA A 5 10.67 -3.69 8.96
C ALA A 5 10.52 -2.93 10.29
N TRP A 6 11.62 -2.40 10.84
CA TRP A 6 11.59 -1.70 12.12
C TRP A 6 12.64 -0.61 12.27
N LYS A 7 12.21 0.56 12.77
CA LYS A 7 13.11 1.59 13.26
C LYS A 7 13.44 1.36 14.73
N CYS A 8 14.61 0.79 14.97
CA CYS A 8 15.02 0.29 16.29
C CYS A 8 15.65 1.34 17.22
N ARG A 9 16.06 2.50 16.67
CA ARG A 9 16.70 3.64 17.38
C ARG A 9 17.91 3.25 18.25
N GLY A 10 18.66 2.23 17.83
CA GLY A 10 19.78 1.65 18.55
C GLY A 10 19.57 0.18 18.88
N SER A 11 19.93 -0.72 17.96
CA SER A 11 19.90 -2.17 18.18
C SER A 11 21.04 -2.68 19.10
N GLY A 12 21.85 -1.79 19.67
CA GLY A 12 22.93 -2.14 20.59
C GLY A 12 22.49 -2.59 21.98
N ASN A 13 21.23 -2.33 22.37
CA ASN A 13 20.67 -2.69 23.67
C ASN A 13 20.19 -4.16 23.69
N SER A 14 20.59 -4.93 24.70
CA SER A 14 20.24 -6.35 24.85
C SER A 14 18.72 -6.60 24.91
N ARG A 15 17.94 -5.65 25.44
CA ARG A 15 16.47 -5.69 25.47
C ARG A 15 15.88 -5.58 24.07
N THR A 16 16.33 -4.60 23.28
CA THR A 16 15.94 -4.34 21.88
C THR A 16 16.20 -5.57 21.01
N VAL A 17 17.38 -6.21 21.13
CA VAL A 17 17.67 -7.43 20.37
C VAL A 17 16.89 -8.64 20.87
N ARG A 18 16.61 -8.75 22.18
CA ARG A 18 15.77 -9.85 22.71
C ARG A 18 14.34 -9.78 22.18
N GLU A 19 13.77 -8.58 22.12
CA GLU A 19 12.45 -8.35 21.52
C GLU A 19 12.45 -8.69 20.02
N LEU A 20 13.47 -8.23 19.26
CA LEU A 20 13.61 -8.58 17.84
C LEU A 20 13.74 -10.10 17.60
N CYS A 21 14.55 -10.80 18.40
CA CYS A 21 14.65 -12.27 18.34
C CYS A 21 13.30 -12.95 18.61
N GLY A 22 12.47 -12.37 19.50
CA GLY A 22 11.12 -12.85 19.77
C GLY A 22 10.19 -12.67 18.57
N PHE A 23 10.17 -11.48 17.97
CA PHE A 23 9.35 -11.20 16.79
C PHE A 23 9.73 -12.04 15.57
N VAL A 24 11.04 -12.26 15.34
CA VAL A 24 11.54 -13.13 14.26
C VAL A 24 11.14 -14.59 14.49
N LYS A 25 11.26 -15.10 15.72
CA LYS A 25 10.77 -16.46 16.05
C LYS A 25 9.25 -16.61 15.92
N ALA A 26 8.48 -15.57 16.20
CA ALA A 26 7.02 -15.62 16.20
C ALA A 26 6.37 -15.52 14.82
N HIS A 27 7.01 -14.85 13.85
CA HIS A 27 6.46 -14.60 12.50
C HIS A 27 7.31 -15.18 11.36
N ASN A 28 8.39 -15.90 11.70
CA ASN A 28 9.34 -16.54 10.77
C ASN A 28 9.67 -15.72 9.48
N PRO A 29 10.02 -14.41 9.61
CA PRO A 29 10.17 -13.55 8.44
C PRO A 29 11.45 -13.89 7.67
N LYS A 30 11.33 -13.99 6.35
CA LYS A 30 12.46 -14.26 5.44
C LYS A 30 13.36 -13.03 5.26
N PHE A 31 12.83 -11.84 5.53
CA PHE A 31 13.56 -10.57 5.57
C PHE A 31 13.34 -9.81 6.86
N VAL A 32 14.40 -9.21 7.40
CA VAL A 32 14.33 -8.25 8.51
C VAL A 32 15.10 -7.00 8.12
N PHE A 33 14.40 -5.88 7.92
CA PHE A 33 15.00 -4.56 7.74
C PHE A 33 15.02 -3.78 9.06
N LEU A 34 16.20 -3.29 9.45
CA LEU A 34 16.39 -2.38 10.57
C LEU A 34 16.89 -1.02 10.08
N SER A 35 16.29 0.05 10.60
CA SER A 35 16.78 1.43 10.43
C SER A 35 17.10 2.10 11.77
N ASP A 36 17.94 3.15 11.71
CA ASP A 36 18.50 3.85 12.87
C ASP A 36 19.18 2.85 13.84
N THR A 37 20.07 2.00 13.30
CA THR A 37 20.74 0.91 14.04
C THR A 37 21.77 1.41 15.04
N ARG A 38 22.45 2.54 14.74
CA ARG A 38 23.45 3.20 15.61
C ARG A 38 24.59 2.26 16.02
N MET A 39 25.04 1.43 15.09
CA MET A 39 26.03 0.39 15.29
C MET A 39 26.98 0.30 14.09
N SER A 40 28.21 -0.15 14.33
CA SER A 40 29.13 -0.55 13.26
C SER A 40 28.57 -1.75 12.48
N THR A 41 28.87 -1.81 11.18
CA THR A 41 28.49 -2.94 10.31
C THR A 41 28.95 -4.29 10.85
N SER A 42 30.12 -4.36 11.48
CA SER A 42 30.61 -5.56 12.19
C SER A 42 29.67 -6.03 13.31
N ARG A 43 29.21 -5.10 14.16
CA ARG A 43 28.32 -5.42 15.29
C ARG A 43 26.88 -5.70 14.82
N VAL A 44 26.45 -5.09 13.71
CA VAL A 44 25.19 -5.38 13.03
C VAL A 44 25.19 -6.79 12.42
N ARG A 45 26.24 -7.16 11.66
CA ARG A 45 26.39 -8.50 11.07
C ARG A 45 26.42 -9.61 12.12
N ASN A 46 26.94 -9.34 13.32
CA ASN A 46 26.86 -10.30 14.43
C ASN A 46 25.42 -10.59 14.94
N LEU A 47 24.41 -9.83 14.50
CA LEU A 47 23.00 -10.14 14.78
C LEU A 47 22.47 -11.30 13.93
N CYS A 48 23.06 -11.61 12.76
CA CYS A 48 22.64 -12.71 11.87
C CYS A 48 22.45 -14.03 12.66
N TRP A 49 23.49 -14.43 13.39
CA TRP A 49 23.53 -15.62 14.25
C TRP A 49 22.46 -15.65 15.34
N ARG A 50 21.93 -14.49 15.74
CA ARG A 50 20.88 -14.37 16.77
C ARG A 50 19.46 -14.34 16.19
N LEU A 51 19.32 -13.93 14.94
CA LEU A 51 18.04 -13.93 14.22
C LEU A 51 17.80 -15.25 13.45
N GLY A 52 18.86 -16.02 13.16
CA GLY A 52 18.82 -17.21 12.29
C GLY A 52 19.01 -16.88 10.81
N LEU A 53 18.82 -15.60 10.44
CA LEU A 53 19.02 -15.06 9.09
C LEU A 53 20.51 -14.85 8.84
N ARG A 54 21.14 -15.75 8.08
CA ARG A 54 22.60 -15.86 7.97
C ARG A 54 23.26 -14.76 7.12
N ASN A 55 22.53 -14.19 6.16
CA ASN A 55 23.04 -13.17 5.24
C ASN A 55 22.58 -11.77 5.65
N CYS A 56 23.46 -10.76 5.53
CA CYS A 56 23.14 -9.37 5.88
C CYS A 56 23.88 -8.34 5.03
N LEU A 57 23.09 -7.50 4.34
CA LEU A 57 23.52 -6.22 3.80
C LEU A 57 23.40 -5.17 4.91
N ALA A 58 24.43 -4.36 5.13
CA ALA A 58 24.43 -3.39 6.24
C ALA A 58 25.26 -2.15 5.89
N GLU A 59 24.66 -0.99 6.13
CA GLU A 59 25.31 0.32 6.06
C GLU A 59 25.62 0.87 7.45
N ALA A 60 26.76 1.54 7.59
CA ALA A 60 27.25 2.01 8.88
C ALA A 60 26.43 3.20 9.41
N SER A 61 26.31 3.32 10.73
CA SER A 61 25.84 4.56 11.35
C SER A 61 26.95 5.61 11.40
N VAL A 62 26.68 6.82 10.94
CA VAL A 62 27.59 7.96 11.11
C VAL A 62 27.47 8.46 12.55
N GLY A 63 28.40 8.01 13.39
CA GLY A 63 28.32 8.21 14.84
C GLY A 63 27.07 7.57 15.44
N LEU A 64 26.25 8.36 16.14
CA LEU A 64 25.00 7.92 16.78
C LEU A 64 23.75 8.08 15.90
N SER A 65 23.92 8.28 14.58
CA SER A 65 22.83 8.57 13.64
C SER A 65 22.78 7.54 12.50
N GLY A 66 21.58 7.01 12.23
CA GLY A 66 21.34 6.17 11.07
C GLY A 66 21.98 4.79 11.19
N GLY A 67 22.53 4.30 10.08
CA GLY A 67 22.89 2.90 9.89
C GLY A 67 21.65 2.06 9.55
N LEU A 68 21.81 1.18 8.55
CA LEU A 68 20.76 0.34 7.99
C LEU A 68 21.21 -1.13 8.02
N ALA A 69 20.26 -2.06 8.09
CA ALA A 69 20.55 -3.47 7.97
C ALA A 69 19.38 -4.20 7.28
N LEU A 70 19.66 -4.98 6.25
CA LEU A 70 18.74 -5.94 5.67
C LEU A 70 19.32 -7.34 5.92
N PHE A 71 18.71 -8.09 6.84
CA PHE A 71 18.97 -9.50 7.07
C PHE A 71 18.06 -10.34 6.18
N ARG A 72 18.58 -11.41 5.59
CA ARG A 72 17.82 -12.37 4.80
C ARG A 72 18.11 -13.82 5.18
N ASP A 73 17.10 -14.66 4.97
CA ASP A 73 17.24 -16.11 5.02
C ASP A 73 18.05 -16.63 3.84
N GLU A 74 18.54 -17.88 3.92
CA GLU A 74 19.26 -18.52 2.81
C GLU A 74 18.32 -19.10 1.75
N SER A 75 17.03 -19.34 2.05
CA SER A 75 16.09 -19.89 1.07
C SER A 75 15.54 -18.87 0.07
N VAL A 76 16.12 -17.66 -0.01
CA VAL A 76 15.63 -16.59 -0.88
C VAL A 76 16.80 -15.87 -1.52
N ASP A 77 16.82 -15.82 -2.84
CA ASP A 77 17.85 -15.04 -3.53
C ASP A 77 17.52 -13.55 -3.48
N VAL A 78 18.56 -12.75 -3.30
CA VAL A 78 18.49 -11.29 -3.17
C VAL A 78 19.73 -10.70 -3.81
N SER A 79 19.53 -10.12 -4.99
CA SER A 79 20.54 -9.33 -5.69
C SER A 79 20.45 -7.87 -5.25
N LEU A 80 21.56 -7.31 -4.78
CA LEU A 80 21.67 -5.88 -4.48
C LEU A 80 21.67 -5.08 -5.78
N LEU A 81 20.72 -4.17 -5.94
CA LEU A 81 20.66 -3.24 -7.07
C LEU A 81 21.40 -1.95 -6.75
N SER A 82 21.08 -1.34 -5.60
CA SER A 82 21.74 -0.11 -5.13
C SER A 82 21.57 0.08 -3.61
N GLN A 83 22.44 0.87 -2.99
CA GLN A 83 22.34 1.22 -1.57
C GLN A 83 22.94 2.59 -1.29
N GLY A 84 22.52 3.22 -0.19
CA GLY A 84 23.10 4.44 0.34
C GLY A 84 22.66 4.68 1.79
N GLU A 85 23.08 5.79 2.39
CA GLU A 85 22.86 6.12 3.82
C GLU A 85 21.39 6.03 4.29
N ARG A 86 20.45 6.13 3.34
CA ARG A 86 19.00 6.17 3.59
C ARG A 86 18.19 5.10 2.87
N TYR A 87 18.79 4.21 2.08
CA TYR A 87 18.05 3.14 1.42
C TYR A 87 18.89 1.89 1.12
N ILE A 88 18.22 0.74 1.02
CA ILE A 88 18.75 -0.49 0.45
C ILE A 88 17.73 -0.99 -0.58
N ASP A 89 18.15 -1.10 -1.84
CA ASP A 89 17.31 -1.44 -3.00
C ASP A 89 17.76 -2.80 -3.58
N VAL A 90 16.84 -3.76 -3.60
CA VAL A 90 17.15 -5.15 -3.95
C VAL A 90 16.11 -5.77 -4.88
N LEU A 91 16.58 -6.72 -5.68
CA LEU A 91 15.77 -7.63 -6.47
C LEU A 91 15.69 -8.98 -5.74
N ILE A 92 14.48 -9.45 -5.46
CA ILE A 92 14.17 -10.69 -4.73
C ILE A 92 13.72 -11.76 -5.72
N LYS A 93 14.17 -13.00 -5.51
CA LYS A 93 13.68 -14.18 -6.22
C LYS A 93 13.42 -15.31 -5.23
N GLU A 94 12.16 -15.72 -5.10
CA GLU A 94 11.72 -16.77 -4.16
C GLU A 94 11.88 -18.18 -4.73
N ASP A 95 11.73 -18.31 -6.05
CA ASP A 95 11.74 -19.58 -6.80
C ASP A 95 12.49 -19.36 -8.13
N PRO A 96 13.41 -20.27 -8.56
CA PRO A 96 14.08 -20.21 -9.85
C PRO A 96 13.18 -19.99 -11.07
N ASP A 97 11.95 -20.48 -11.05
CA ASP A 97 11.02 -20.41 -12.19
C ASP A 97 10.06 -19.21 -12.14
N GLN A 98 10.04 -18.47 -11.03
CA GLN A 98 9.22 -17.25 -10.88
C GLN A 98 9.94 -15.98 -11.36
N ALA A 99 9.17 -14.99 -11.81
CA ALA A 99 9.70 -13.66 -12.11
C ALA A 99 10.17 -12.96 -10.81
N PRO A 100 11.37 -12.37 -10.80
CA PRO A 100 11.87 -11.68 -9.61
C PRO A 100 11.16 -10.33 -9.40
N TRP A 101 10.98 -9.93 -8.14
CA TRP A 101 10.29 -8.69 -7.75
C TRP A 101 11.21 -7.76 -6.96
N ARG A 102 11.04 -6.44 -7.12
CA ARG A 102 11.93 -5.42 -6.53
C ARG A 102 11.36 -4.86 -5.23
N VAL A 103 12.22 -4.54 -4.27
CA VAL A 103 11.85 -3.77 -3.07
C VAL A 103 12.93 -2.79 -2.64
N THR A 104 12.50 -1.59 -2.26
CA THR A 104 13.36 -0.53 -1.73
C THR A 104 13.02 -0.30 -0.25
N PHE A 105 13.95 -0.64 0.65
CA PHE A 105 13.82 -0.34 2.07
C PHE A 105 14.37 1.06 2.35
N VAL A 106 13.52 2.00 2.77
CA VAL A 106 13.87 3.43 2.94
C VAL A 106 13.86 3.87 4.42
N TYR A 107 14.87 4.63 4.83
CA TYR A 107 14.94 5.35 6.10
C TYR A 107 14.79 6.86 5.90
N GLY A 108 13.53 7.31 6.00
CA GLY A 108 13.15 8.69 5.72
C GLY A 108 13.88 9.75 6.54
N GLU A 109 14.22 10.86 5.89
CA GLU A 109 14.97 11.98 6.47
C GLU A 109 14.22 12.63 7.65
N PRO A 110 14.72 12.53 8.89
CA PRO A 110 14.08 13.17 10.04
C PRO A 110 14.04 14.71 9.93
N ARG A 111 15.08 15.34 9.36
CA ARG A 111 15.22 16.80 9.27
C ARG A 111 14.28 17.40 8.22
N VAL A 112 13.37 18.27 8.64
CA VAL A 112 12.33 18.86 7.77
C VAL A 112 12.95 19.57 6.57
N GLU A 113 14.01 20.34 6.83
CA GLU A 113 14.81 21.11 5.88
C GLU A 113 15.43 20.24 4.78
N ASN A 114 15.83 19.01 5.09
CA ASN A 114 16.51 18.11 4.15
C ASN A 114 15.55 17.15 3.43
N ARG A 115 14.31 16.97 3.90
CA ARG A 115 13.36 16.01 3.31
C ARG A 115 13.18 16.20 1.82
N ARG A 116 13.09 17.46 1.35
CA ARG A 116 13.00 17.81 -0.08
C ARG A 116 14.13 17.23 -0.91
N CYS A 117 15.36 17.16 -0.40
CA CYS A 117 16.49 16.59 -1.14
C CYS A 117 16.39 15.07 -1.27
N MET A 118 15.93 14.38 -0.22
CA MET A 118 15.68 12.93 -0.27
C MET A 118 14.46 12.58 -1.13
N TRP A 119 13.42 13.39 -1.05
CA TRP A 119 12.24 13.34 -1.93
C TRP A 119 12.59 13.59 -3.40
N ASN A 120 13.51 14.52 -3.71
CA ASN A 120 14.03 14.71 -5.07
C ASN A 120 14.87 13.53 -5.58
N LEU A 121 15.34 12.64 -4.71
CA LEU A 121 16.02 11.39 -5.07
C LEU A 121 15.03 10.21 -5.24
N MET A 122 13.74 10.46 -5.02
CA MET A 122 12.63 9.51 -5.11
C MET A 122 11.44 10.14 -5.88
N ARG A 123 11.68 11.06 -6.82
CA ARG A 123 10.73 12.14 -7.22
C ARG A 123 9.54 11.71 -8.08
N ASP A 124 9.16 10.46 -7.90
CA ASP A 124 8.49 9.65 -8.89
C ASP A 124 6.98 9.87 -9.05
N LEU A 125 6.29 10.60 -8.14
CA LEU A 125 5.05 10.03 -7.55
C LEU A 125 3.93 11.06 -7.04
N SER A 126 2.78 10.70 -6.39
CA SER A 126 1.64 11.59 -5.90
C SER A 126 0.61 11.04 -4.81
N MET A 127 0.17 11.85 -3.81
CA MET A 127 -1.00 11.78 -2.84
C MET A 127 -1.23 10.74 -1.67
N TRP A 128 -1.60 11.26 -0.47
CA TRP A 128 -2.03 10.62 0.83
C TRP A 128 -2.37 11.64 1.98
N GLN A 129 -3.63 11.84 2.43
CA GLN A 129 -3.97 12.76 3.57
C GLN A 129 -4.29 12.02 4.89
N TYR A 130 -4.14 12.71 6.05
CA TYR A 130 -4.39 12.27 7.45
C TYR A 130 -3.50 11.16 8.06
N GLU A 131 -2.57 11.50 8.97
CA GLU A 131 -1.80 10.53 9.78
C GLU A 131 -1.51 10.97 11.24
N HIS A 132 -2.15 12.03 11.75
CA HIS A 132 -1.79 12.64 13.04
C HIS A 132 -2.87 12.47 14.12
N PHE A 133 -2.70 11.49 15.02
CA PHE A 133 -3.68 11.04 16.01
C PHE A 133 -3.64 11.84 17.33
N SER A 134 -3.29 13.13 17.22
CA SER A 134 -2.98 14.03 18.34
C SER A 134 -3.36 15.48 18.01
N LYS A 135 -3.78 16.23 19.05
CA LYS A 135 -4.46 17.54 18.96
C LYS A 135 -3.79 18.63 18.11
N MET A 136 -2.48 18.56 17.87
CA MET A 136 -1.79 19.48 16.96
C MET A 136 -1.40 18.70 15.70
N PRO A 137 -2.08 18.87 14.55
CA PRO A 137 -1.75 18.18 13.31
C PRO A 137 -0.41 18.66 12.74
N ARG A 138 0.29 17.79 11.99
CA ARG A 138 1.45 18.19 11.19
C ARG A 138 1.01 19.13 10.06
N ALA A 139 1.84 20.13 9.76
CA ALA A 139 1.58 21.07 8.66
C ALA A 139 1.48 20.34 7.31
N GLU A 140 0.41 20.60 6.57
CA GLU A 140 0.02 19.87 5.37
C GLU A 140 1.08 19.86 4.25
N TRP A 141 1.87 20.93 4.11
CA TRP A 141 2.93 21.02 3.11
C TRP A 141 4.06 20.00 3.33
N GLN A 142 4.37 19.61 4.58
CA GLN A 142 5.38 18.57 4.85
C GLN A 142 4.95 17.19 4.36
N MET A 143 3.63 16.98 4.29
CA MET A 143 3.07 15.79 3.67
C MET A 143 2.91 16.00 2.17
N PHE A 144 2.56 17.20 1.67
CA PHE A 144 2.46 17.48 0.23
C PHE A 144 3.69 17.03 -0.57
N ASP A 145 4.90 17.31 -0.11
CA ASP A 145 6.10 16.86 -0.82
C ASP A 145 6.22 15.31 -0.82
N PHE A 146 5.99 14.63 0.32
CA PHE A 146 6.01 13.16 0.40
C PHE A 146 4.87 12.50 -0.39
N ARG A 147 3.73 13.18 -0.43
CA ARG A 147 2.59 12.83 -1.27
C ARG A 147 3.02 12.88 -2.71
N GLU A 148 3.61 13.98 -3.19
CA GLU A 148 4.26 14.08 -4.51
C GLU A 148 5.42 13.07 -4.70
N ILE A 149 5.59 12.14 -3.75
CA ILE A 149 6.38 10.92 -3.83
C ILE A 149 5.55 9.58 -3.58
N LEU A 150 4.20 9.48 -3.78
CA LEU A 150 3.42 8.17 -3.75
C LEU A 150 2.32 7.77 -4.85
N SER A 151 2.48 7.90 -6.20
CA SER A 151 1.61 7.32 -7.30
C SER A 151 1.93 7.64 -8.81
N HIS A 152 2.69 8.67 -9.22
CA HIS A 152 3.20 8.83 -10.62
C HIS A 152 4.10 7.65 -11.08
N CYS A 153 4.77 6.97 -10.16
CA CYS A 153 5.35 5.61 -10.28
C CYS A 153 4.54 4.58 -9.45
N ASP A 154 3.23 4.83 -9.35
CA ASP A 154 2.14 3.93 -8.95
C ASP A 154 2.11 3.35 -7.51
N LEU A 155 2.93 3.82 -6.56
CA LEU A 155 3.02 3.23 -5.20
C LEU A 155 1.86 3.57 -4.22
N HIS A 156 0.72 2.85 -4.29
CA HIS A 156 -0.31 2.91 -3.25
C HIS A 156 0.13 2.27 -1.93
N ASP A 157 -0.46 2.70 -0.80
CA ASP A 157 -0.27 2.05 0.50
C ASP A 157 -1.01 0.70 0.53
N LEU A 158 -0.35 -0.34 1.04
CA LEU A 158 -0.92 -1.69 1.15
C LEU A 158 -2.01 -1.79 2.22
N GLY A 159 -2.31 -0.70 2.93
CA GLY A 159 -3.14 -0.70 4.11
C GLY A 159 -2.44 -1.38 5.28
N PHE A 160 -3.12 -1.40 6.43
CA PHE A 160 -2.57 -1.99 7.65
C PHE A 160 -3.64 -2.60 8.54
N SER A 161 -3.20 -3.40 9.49
CA SER A 161 -3.98 -3.94 10.60
C SER A 161 -3.27 -3.71 11.94
N GLY A 162 -4.04 -3.64 13.04
CA GLY A 162 -3.50 -3.37 14.38
C GLY A 162 -3.65 -1.90 14.81
N LEU A 163 -2.64 -1.34 15.48
CA LEU A 163 -2.68 0.04 15.99
C LEU A 163 -2.64 1.07 14.85
N PRO A 164 -3.47 2.12 14.82
CA PRO A 164 -3.48 3.08 13.71
C PRO A 164 -2.26 4.02 13.64
N TRP A 165 -1.39 4.02 14.66
CA TRP A 165 -0.12 4.77 14.67
C TRP A 165 1.08 3.82 14.71
N THR A 166 2.14 4.15 13.97
CA THR A 166 3.43 3.46 14.02
C THR A 166 4.46 4.17 14.91
N TYR A 167 4.23 5.43 15.29
CA TYR A 167 5.05 6.21 16.22
C TYR A 167 4.24 6.74 17.42
N ASN A 168 4.83 6.74 18.61
CA ASN A 168 4.29 7.39 19.81
C ASN A 168 5.42 8.02 20.66
N ASN A 169 5.38 9.35 20.88
CA ASN A 169 6.38 10.04 21.70
C ASN A 169 6.33 9.70 23.21
N ASN A 170 5.32 8.94 23.64
CA ASN A 170 5.07 8.48 25.02
C ASN A 170 4.96 9.60 26.08
N GLN A 171 4.79 10.86 25.68
CA GLN A 171 4.52 11.95 26.63
C GLN A 171 3.07 11.89 27.16
N PRO A 172 2.81 12.39 28.39
CA PRO A 172 1.48 12.34 29.00
C PRO A 172 0.51 13.40 28.45
N GLY A 173 -0.78 13.09 28.52
CA GLY A 173 -1.90 14.02 28.25
C GLY A 173 -1.85 14.66 26.86
N ASN A 174 -2.15 15.96 26.78
CA ASN A 174 -2.19 16.70 25.52
C ASN A 174 -0.84 16.79 24.78
N ARG A 175 0.29 16.45 25.44
CA ARG A 175 1.62 16.39 24.82
C ARG A 175 1.90 15.06 24.12
N ASN A 176 1.01 14.08 24.25
CA ASN A 176 1.14 12.80 23.56
C ASN A 176 1.00 12.99 22.04
N VAL A 177 2.03 12.62 21.28
CA VAL A 177 2.08 12.70 19.82
C VAL A 177 2.15 11.28 19.26
N ARG A 178 1.04 10.84 18.65
CA ARG A 178 0.91 9.56 17.93
C ARG A 178 0.70 9.82 16.46
N VAL A 179 1.49 9.16 15.62
CA VAL A 179 1.56 9.42 14.18
C VAL A 179 1.81 8.11 13.45
N ARG A 180 1.26 7.92 12.24
CA ARG A 180 1.78 6.88 11.33
C ARG A 180 2.94 7.50 10.52
N LEU A 181 4.10 6.87 10.59
CA LEU A 181 5.36 7.33 9.97
C LEU A 181 5.99 6.22 9.12
N ASP A 182 6.00 5.01 9.67
CA ASP A 182 6.41 3.79 8.99
C ASP A 182 5.20 3.23 8.21
N ARG A 183 5.40 2.91 6.92
CA ARG A 183 4.37 2.43 5.96
C ARG A 183 4.92 1.30 5.08
N GLY A 184 4.03 0.53 4.46
CA GLY A 184 4.34 -0.34 3.32
C GLY A 184 3.54 0.12 2.10
N VAL A 185 4.22 0.28 0.96
CA VAL A 185 3.63 0.75 -0.31
C VAL A 185 4.09 -0.15 -1.45
N ALA A 186 3.28 -0.29 -2.50
CA ALA A 186 3.60 -1.10 -3.69
C ALA A 186 2.88 -0.59 -4.93
N TYR A 187 3.35 -0.95 -6.11
CA TYR A 187 2.74 -0.59 -7.40
C TYR A 187 1.67 -1.61 -7.82
N SER A 188 0.76 -1.22 -8.73
CA SER A 188 -0.42 -2.03 -9.08
C SER A 188 -0.07 -3.45 -9.54
N GLU A 189 0.96 -3.62 -10.36
CA GLU A 189 1.36 -4.94 -10.86
C GLU A 189 1.88 -5.85 -9.73
N TRP A 190 2.65 -5.30 -8.79
CA TRP A 190 3.08 -6.05 -7.60
C TRP A 190 1.90 -6.48 -6.74
N SER A 191 0.86 -5.65 -6.62
CA SER A 191 -0.39 -6.02 -5.95
C SER A 191 -1.27 -6.99 -6.74
N LEU A 192 -1.00 -7.23 -8.04
CA LEU A 192 -1.59 -8.35 -8.79
C LEU A 192 -0.80 -9.66 -8.58
N LEU A 193 0.52 -9.59 -8.37
CA LEU A 193 1.33 -10.75 -7.97
C LEU A 193 1.03 -11.22 -6.54
N PHE A 194 0.77 -10.28 -5.63
CA PHE A 194 0.48 -10.55 -4.22
C PHE A 194 -0.85 -9.93 -3.77
N PRO A 195 -2.01 -10.42 -4.25
CA PRO A 195 -3.33 -9.82 -4.00
C PRO A 195 -3.77 -9.86 -2.53
N ASP A 196 -3.23 -10.81 -1.76
CA ASP A 196 -3.45 -10.93 -0.32
C ASP A 196 -2.42 -10.20 0.55
N ALA A 197 -1.49 -9.48 -0.07
CA ALA A 197 -0.48 -8.73 0.65
C ALA A 197 -1.09 -7.66 1.56
N GLY A 198 -0.50 -7.50 2.74
CA GLY A 198 -0.93 -6.49 3.70
C GLY A 198 0.07 -6.29 4.82
N THR A 199 -0.02 -5.12 5.48
CA THR A 199 0.84 -4.82 6.64
C THR A 199 0.11 -4.99 7.98
N LYS A 200 0.88 -5.26 9.03
CA LYS A 200 0.41 -5.35 10.41
C LYS A 200 1.35 -4.58 11.33
N HIS A 201 0.81 -3.63 12.08
CA HIS A 201 1.57 -2.80 13.02
C HIS A 201 1.71 -3.54 14.36
N LEU A 202 2.90 -4.09 14.64
CA LEU A 202 3.15 -4.91 15.82
C LEU A 202 3.60 -4.07 17.03
N GLY A 203 3.01 -4.38 18.19
CA GLY A 203 3.22 -3.66 19.45
C GLY A 203 4.61 -3.90 20.07
N CYS A 204 5.59 -3.07 19.72
CA CYS A 204 6.91 -3.05 20.37
C CYS A 204 6.91 -2.27 21.71
N VAL A 205 7.73 -2.70 22.67
CA VAL A 205 7.95 -2.10 23.99
C VAL A 205 9.30 -1.35 24.08
N CYS A 206 10.33 -1.75 23.32
CA CYS A 206 11.67 -1.13 23.40
C CYS A 206 11.87 0.09 22.48
N SER A 207 10.91 0.43 21.61
CA SER A 207 10.97 1.57 20.70
C SER A 207 9.68 2.40 20.73
N ASP A 208 9.82 3.70 20.50
CA ASP A 208 8.73 4.62 20.21
C ASP A 208 8.09 4.34 18.83
N HIS A 209 8.85 3.71 17.93
CA HIS A 209 8.37 3.12 16.67
C HIS A 209 7.91 1.67 16.84
N LYS A 210 6.85 1.30 16.12
CA LYS A 210 6.30 -0.06 16.00
C LYS A 210 6.94 -0.81 14.85
N MET A 211 6.87 -2.13 14.87
CA MET A 211 7.36 -2.95 13.75
C MET A 211 6.25 -3.05 12.69
N LEU A 212 6.63 -2.96 11.42
CA LEU A 212 5.79 -3.39 10.31
C LEU A 212 6.09 -4.86 10.05
N LEU A 213 5.06 -5.70 10.09
CA LEU A 213 5.09 -7.01 9.44
C LEU A 213 4.37 -6.86 8.09
N LEU A 214 5.07 -7.11 6.99
CA LEU A 214 4.50 -7.34 5.68
C LEU A 214 4.33 -8.85 5.50
N SER A 215 3.14 -9.28 5.10
CA SER A 215 2.88 -10.65 4.65
C SER A 215 2.42 -10.62 3.21
N LEU A 216 2.87 -11.58 2.39
CA LEU A 216 2.62 -11.67 0.94
C LEU A 216 1.60 -12.75 0.56
N ALA A 217 1.27 -13.64 1.50
CA ALA A 217 0.27 -14.70 1.37
C ALA A 217 -0.29 -14.97 2.76
N GLU A 218 -1.57 -15.34 2.88
CA GLU A 218 -2.18 -15.59 4.19
C GLU A 218 -1.47 -16.71 4.96
N GLU A 219 -1.12 -16.44 6.22
CA GLU A 219 -1.02 -17.51 7.22
C GLU A 219 -2.45 -18.01 7.49
N GLU A 220 -2.76 -19.26 7.15
CA GLU A 220 -4.11 -19.87 7.16
C GLU A 220 -4.87 -19.82 8.51
N ASN A 221 -4.26 -19.30 9.57
CA ASN A 221 -4.71 -19.37 10.96
C ASN A 221 -5.08 -18.02 11.60
N GLN A 222 -5.34 -16.97 10.80
CA GLN A 222 -5.99 -15.75 11.31
C GLN A 222 -7.31 -15.51 10.59
N ILE A 223 -8.41 -15.84 11.28
CA ILE A 223 -9.80 -15.59 10.85
C ILE A 223 -9.96 -14.09 10.58
N ARG A 224 -9.84 -13.69 9.30
CA ARG A 224 -10.17 -12.34 8.86
C ARG A 224 -11.67 -12.10 9.14
N GLY A 225 -11.99 -10.92 9.69
CA GLY A 225 -13.33 -10.38 9.46
C GLY A 225 -13.51 -10.23 7.95
N HIS A 226 -14.54 -10.86 7.38
CA HIS A 226 -14.80 -10.79 5.94
C HIS A 226 -14.86 -9.32 5.47
N LYS A 227 -13.97 -8.91 4.56
CA LYS A 227 -14.10 -7.62 3.86
C LYS A 227 -15.49 -7.57 3.20
N PRO A 228 -16.41 -6.70 3.64
CA PRO A 228 -17.79 -6.73 3.18
C PRO A 228 -17.88 -6.37 1.69
N PHE A 229 -18.71 -7.10 0.96
CA PHE A 229 -19.02 -6.80 -0.43
C PHE A 229 -19.67 -5.41 -0.53
N HIS A 230 -19.21 -4.64 -1.51
CA HIS A 230 -19.77 -3.36 -1.87
C HIS A 230 -20.10 -3.41 -3.36
N TYR A 231 -21.34 -3.08 -3.70
CA TYR A 231 -21.77 -2.83 -5.07
C TYR A 231 -21.36 -1.40 -5.45
N GLU A 232 -20.65 -1.23 -6.56
CA GLU A 232 -20.18 0.08 -7.02
C GLU A 232 -21.11 0.61 -8.12
N ILE A 233 -21.72 1.78 -7.94
CA ILE A 233 -22.77 2.33 -8.83
C ILE A 233 -22.28 2.55 -10.28
N MET A 234 -20.96 2.68 -10.49
CA MET A 234 -20.37 2.77 -11.83
C MET A 234 -20.68 1.54 -12.71
N TRP A 235 -21.02 0.40 -12.10
CA TRP A 235 -21.42 -0.81 -12.80
C TRP A 235 -22.72 -0.64 -13.59
N GLU A 236 -23.57 0.32 -13.23
CA GLU A 236 -24.85 0.59 -13.92
C GLU A 236 -24.66 1.20 -15.32
N ARG A 237 -23.46 1.73 -15.62
CA ARG A 237 -23.08 2.20 -16.96
C ARG A 237 -22.52 1.09 -17.85
N GLU A 238 -22.44 -0.15 -17.37
CA GLU A 238 -21.92 -1.30 -18.10
C GLU A 238 -23.07 -2.21 -18.58
N PRO A 239 -23.35 -2.29 -19.90
CA PRO A 239 -24.51 -3.02 -20.42
C PRO A 239 -24.54 -4.51 -20.05
N SER A 240 -23.40 -5.11 -19.74
CA SER A 240 -23.32 -6.52 -19.33
C SER A 240 -23.75 -6.80 -17.88
N LEU A 241 -23.99 -5.78 -17.04
CA LEU A 241 -24.38 -5.96 -15.63
C LEU A 241 -25.68 -6.74 -15.47
N SER A 242 -26.76 -6.30 -16.13
CA SER A 242 -28.10 -6.89 -15.96
C SER A 242 -28.13 -8.37 -16.31
N ALA A 243 -27.41 -8.75 -17.37
CA ALA A 243 -27.28 -10.14 -17.81
C ALA A 243 -26.50 -10.99 -16.79
N GLU A 244 -25.45 -10.46 -16.14
CA GLU A 244 -24.73 -11.20 -15.10
C GLU A 244 -25.53 -11.31 -13.80
N ILE A 245 -26.32 -10.28 -13.43
CA ILE A 245 -27.27 -10.36 -12.29
C ILE A 245 -28.30 -11.47 -12.56
N GLU A 246 -28.97 -11.46 -13.71
CA GLU A 246 -29.98 -12.46 -14.06
C GLU A 246 -29.39 -13.89 -14.09
N LYS A 247 -28.27 -14.07 -14.80
CA LYS A 247 -27.50 -15.33 -14.89
C LYS A 247 -27.04 -15.86 -13.53
N SER A 248 -26.61 -14.98 -12.62
CA SER A 248 -26.13 -15.38 -11.29
C SER A 248 -27.25 -15.60 -10.28
N TRP A 249 -28.40 -14.95 -10.46
CA TRP A 249 -29.62 -15.20 -9.69
C TRP A 249 -30.29 -16.52 -10.08
N LEU A 250 -30.48 -16.77 -11.39
CA LEU A 250 -31.09 -18.00 -11.91
C LEU A 250 -30.22 -19.26 -11.75
N ARG A 251 -28.93 -19.10 -11.43
CA ARG A 251 -27.97 -20.20 -11.18
C ARG A 251 -28.36 -21.14 -10.03
N ARG A 252 -29.26 -20.72 -9.13
CA ARG A 252 -29.89 -21.55 -8.10
C ARG A 252 -31.37 -21.24 -8.08
N ASN A 253 -32.19 -22.28 -8.14
CA ASN A 253 -33.64 -22.16 -7.97
C ASN A 253 -33.92 -21.57 -6.56
N PRO A 254 -34.50 -20.36 -6.42
CA PRO A 254 -34.78 -19.78 -5.12
C PRO A 254 -35.85 -20.62 -4.41
N GLY A 255 -35.54 -21.08 -3.20
CA GLY A 255 -36.54 -21.69 -2.33
C GLY A 255 -37.52 -20.65 -1.79
N SER A 256 -38.56 -21.12 -1.11
CA SER A 256 -39.51 -20.26 -0.41
C SER A 256 -39.02 -19.79 0.96
N ASP A 257 -37.84 -20.23 1.42
CA ASP A 257 -37.24 -19.85 2.70
C ASP A 257 -36.15 -18.78 2.59
N LEU A 258 -35.96 -18.02 3.67
CA LEU A 258 -34.98 -16.92 3.77
C LEU A 258 -33.52 -17.38 3.67
N GLY A 259 -33.22 -18.64 4.00
CA GLY A 259 -31.89 -19.21 3.89
C GLY A 259 -31.48 -19.35 2.43
N SER A 260 -32.38 -19.89 1.59
CA SER A 260 -32.16 -20.02 0.14
C SER A 260 -31.93 -18.66 -0.54
N VAL A 261 -32.64 -17.60 -0.11
CA VAL A 261 -32.44 -16.23 -0.59
C VAL A 261 -31.08 -15.68 -0.17
N ALA A 262 -30.66 -15.90 1.08
CA ALA A 262 -29.33 -15.50 1.55
C ALA A 262 -28.20 -16.23 0.80
N ASP A 263 -28.39 -17.51 0.49
CA ASP A 263 -27.43 -18.34 -0.25
C ASP A 263 -27.36 -17.95 -1.75
N ASN A 264 -28.47 -17.49 -2.35
CA ASN A 264 -28.48 -16.87 -3.67
C ASN A 264 -27.79 -15.51 -3.68
N LEU A 265 -28.05 -14.64 -2.69
CA LEU A 265 -27.36 -13.36 -2.53
C LEU A 265 -25.85 -13.54 -2.35
N LYS A 266 -25.42 -14.57 -1.62
CA LYS A 266 -24.00 -14.94 -1.45
C LYS A 266 -23.35 -15.43 -2.76
N SER A 267 -24.07 -16.22 -3.55
CA SER A 267 -23.64 -16.68 -4.89
C SER A 267 -23.52 -15.51 -5.88
N MET A 268 -24.55 -14.66 -5.98
CA MET A 268 -24.56 -13.45 -6.80
C MET A 268 -23.44 -12.48 -6.41
N THR A 269 -23.23 -12.30 -5.10
CA THR A 269 -22.11 -11.50 -4.55
C THR A 269 -20.74 -12.00 -5.04
N ALA A 270 -20.53 -13.32 -5.09
CA ALA A 270 -19.28 -13.88 -5.59
C ALA A 270 -19.15 -13.70 -7.12
N ALA A 271 -20.22 -13.92 -7.87
CA ALA A 271 -20.22 -13.71 -9.32
C ALA A 271 -19.93 -12.25 -9.72
N LEU A 272 -20.60 -11.29 -9.09
CA LEU A 272 -20.37 -9.85 -9.31
C LEU A 272 -18.96 -9.39 -8.92
N LYS A 273 -18.34 -10.00 -7.89
CA LYS A 273 -16.92 -9.77 -7.59
C LYS A 273 -16.02 -10.18 -8.76
N CYS A 274 -16.14 -11.40 -9.29
CA CYS A 274 -15.32 -11.85 -10.41
C CYS A 274 -15.57 -11.00 -11.67
N TRP A 275 -16.85 -10.82 -12.04
CA TRP A 275 -17.25 -9.99 -13.18
C TRP A 275 -16.74 -8.55 -13.09
N SER A 276 -16.75 -7.93 -11.90
CA SER A 276 -16.24 -6.55 -11.76
C SER A 276 -14.72 -6.45 -11.92
N ILE A 277 -13.97 -7.47 -11.52
CA ILE A 277 -12.52 -7.55 -11.75
C ILE A 277 -12.23 -7.76 -13.25
N GLU A 278 -12.96 -8.66 -13.90
CA GLU A 278 -12.84 -8.97 -15.33
C GLU A 278 -13.22 -7.77 -16.24
N ARG A 279 -14.24 -6.98 -15.86
CA ARG A 279 -14.79 -5.90 -16.70
C ARG A 279 -14.18 -4.53 -16.49
N PHE A 280 -13.81 -4.18 -15.25
CA PHE A 280 -13.31 -2.83 -14.94
C PHE A 280 -11.83 -2.81 -14.55
N GLY A 281 -11.28 -3.94 -14.09
CA GLY A 281 -9.88 -4.06 -13.65
C GLY A 281 -9.47 -2.88 -12.75
N HIS A 282 -8.42 -2.18 -13.16
CA HIS A 282 -8.06 -0.87 -12.61
C HIS A 282 -8.53 0.23 -13.56
N VAL A 283 -9.71 0.81 -13.30
CA VAL A 283 -10.27 1.96 -14.06
C VAL A 283 -9.24 3.08 -14.23
N THR A 284 -8.56 3.45 -13.15
CA THR A 284 -7.51 4.48 -13.12
C THR A 284 -6.28 4.11 -13.98
N ARG A 285 -5.99 2.81 -14.19
CA ARG A 285 -4.92 2.37 -15.12
C ARG A 285 -5.33 2.60 -16.57
N LYS A 286 -6.54 2.17 -16.96
CA LYS A 286 -7.05 2.40 -18.33
C LYS A 286 -7.24 3.89 -18.63
N ILE A 287 -7.60 4.72 -17.64
CA ILE A 287 -7.56 6.19 -17.74
C ILE A 287 -6.15 6.70 -18.07
N ASN A 288 -5.10 6.17 -17.43
CA ASN A 288 -3.72 6.56 -17.69
C ASN A 288 -3.16 5.99 -19.00
N GLU A 289 -3.62 4.83 -19.45
CA GLU A 289 -3.34 4.26 -20.78
C GLU A 289 -3.93 5.16 -21.88
N LEU A 290 -5.22 5.46 -21.83
CA LEU A 290 -5.91 6.33 -22.79
C LEU A 290 -5.35 7.76 -22.82
N ARG A 291 -4.81 8.27 -21.69
CA ARG A 291 -4.11 9.56 -21.67
C ARG A 291 -2.81 9.54 -22.47
N LYS A 292 -2.01 8.48 -22.33
CA LYS A 292 -0.77 8.30 -23.12
C LYS A 292 -1.08 8.05 -24.60
N GLU A 293 -2.12 7.27 -24.87
CA GLU A 293 -2.63 7.03 -26.23
C GLU A 293 -3.06 8.35 -26.88
N LEU A 294 -3.81 9.18 -26.17
CA LEU A 294 -4.22 10.50 -26.64
C LEU A 294 -3.03 11.45 -26.86
N GLU A 295 -2.06 11.47 -25.96
CA GLU A 295 -0.82 12.26 -26.10
C GLU A 295 0.02 11.85 -27.32
N LEU A 296 0.03 10.55 -27.67
CA LEU A 296 0.62 10.04 -28.90
C LEU A 296 -0.19 10.44 -30.15
N LEU A 297 -1.51 10.27 -30.12
CA LEU A 297 -2.39 10.63 -31.26
C LEU A 297 -2.40 12.14 -31.55
N GLU A 298 -2.23 12.98 -30.53
CA GLU A 298 -2.12 14.45 -30.66
C GLU A 298 -0.71 14.96 -31.02
N SER A 299 0.32 14.10 -30.96
CA SER A 299 1.71 14.46 -31.35
C SER A 299 2.16 13.90 -32.71
N ASP A 300 1.43 12.92 -33.25
CA ASP A 300 1.47 12.49 -34.65
C ASP A 300 0.54 13.36 -35.53
N ASP A 301 0.34 13.04 -36.81
CA ASP A 301 -0.47 13.84 -37.74
C ASP A 301 -1.96 13.89 -37.33
N ALA A 302 -2.31 14.97 -36.63
CA ALA A 302 -3.65 15.26 -36.11
C ALA A 302 -4.75 15.39 -37.17
N ILE A 303 -4.41 15.49 -38.47
CA ILE A 303 -5.40 15.43 -39.56
C ILE A 303 -5.79 13.98 -39.85
N ARG A 304 -4.81 13.07 -39.87
CA ARG A 304 -5.05 11.62 -40.07
C ARG A 304 -5.75 11.00 -38.87
N ASN A 305 -5.27 11.29 -37.67
CA ASN A 305 -5.65 10.57 -36.46
C ASN A 305 -6.93 11.14 -35.79
N ARG A 306 -7.69 11.97 -36.52
CA ARG A 306 -8.80 12.78 -35.96
C ARG A 306 -9.92 11.96 -35.36
N ASP A 307 -10.34 10.88 -36.01
CA ASP A 307 -11.48 10.09 -35.56
C ASP A 307 -11.09 9.12 -34.42
N GLU A 308 -9.84 8.65 -34.41
CA GLU A 308 -9.24 7.91 -33.28
C GLU A 308 -9.11 8.83 -32.06
N THR A 309 -8.56 10.04 -32.23
CA THR A 309 -8.48 11.09 -31.20
C THR A 309 -9.85 11.38 -30.58
N LEU A 310 -10.92 11.42 -31.39
CA LEU A 310 -12.30 11.59 -30.92
C LEU A 310 -12.83 10.36 -30.18
N HIS A 311 -12.43 9.15 -30.57
CA HIS A 311 -12.78 7.91 -29.88
C HIS A 311 -12.11 7.81 -28.51
N THR A 312 -10.78 7.94 -28.45
CA THR A 312 -9.98 7.89 -27.21
C THR A 312 -10.42 8.97 -26.21
N LYS A 313 -10.74 10.19 -26.68
CA LYS A 313 -11.34 11.24 -25.82
C LYS A 313 -12.70 10.85 -25.24
N LYS A 314 -13.57 10.20 -26.03
CA LYS A 314 -14.90 9.77 -25.59
C LYS A 314 -14.84 8.59 -24.61
N GLU A 315 -13.93 7.64 -24.80
CA GLU A 315 -13.70 6.54 -23.85
C GLU A 315 -13.13 7.09 -22.53
N LEU A 316 -12.18 8.04 -22.61
CA LEU A 316 -11.57 8.68 -21.44
C LEU A 316 -12.61 9.47 -20.62
N ASP A 317 -13.51 10.22 -21.25
CA ASP A 317 -14.58 10.97 -20.57
C ASP A 317 -15.58 10.02 -19.86
N GLU A 318 -15.98 8.93 -20.51
CA GLU A 318 -16.84 7.88 -19.91
C GLU A 318 -16.17 7.22 -18.69
N LEU A 319 -14.87 6.90 -18.76
CA LEU A 319 -14.15 6.31 -17.63
C LEU A 319 -13.94 7.30 -16.49
N LEU A 320 -13.67 8.58 -16.77
CA LEU A 320 -13.59 9.64 -15.76
C LEU A 320 -14.93 9.85 -15.05
N TYR A 321 -16.05 9.75 -15.78
CA TYR A 321 -17.40 9.83 -15.21
C TYR A 321 -17.76 8.58 -14.38
N ARG A 322 -17.42 7.37 -14.86
CA ARG A 322 -17.53 6.12 -14.08
C ARG A 322 -16.71 6.20 -12.78
N GLU A 323 -15.50 6.77 -12.82
CA GLU A 323 -14.67 7.00 -11.64
C GLU A 323 -15.32 8.02 -10.67
N GLU A 324 -15.84 9.15 -11.17
CA GLU A 324 -16.56 10.15 -10.36
C GLU A 324 -17.78 9.55 -9.65
N MET A 325 -18.61 8.77 -10.36
CA MET A 325 -19.77 8.06 -9.78
C MET A 325 -19.37 7.13 -8.62
N MET A 326 -18.32 6.33 -8.82
CA MET A 326 -17.77 5.42 -7.80
C MET A 326 -17.34 6.19 -6.54
N TRP A 327 -16.64 7.32 -6.69
CA TRP A 327 -16.22 8.14 -5.55
C TRP A 327 -17.40 8.86 -4.87
N LEU A 328 -18.37 9.37 -5.63
CA LEU A 328 -19.59 9.98 -5.08
C LEU A 328 -20.35 9.00 -4.18
N GLN A 329 -20.62 7.78 -4.66
CA GLN A 329 -21.33 6.75 -3.90
C GLN A 329 -20.58 6.37 -2.62
N ARG A 330 -19.29 6.02 -2.72
CA ARG A 330 -18.45 5.65 -1.57
C ARG A 330 -18.37 6.78 -0.54
N SER A 331 -18.36 8.04 -0.98
CA SER A 331 -18.33 9.21 -0.08
C SER A 331 -19.62 9.39 0.73
N ARG A 332 -20.75 8.83 0.26
CA ARG A 332 -22.12 9.05 0.75
C ARG A 332 -22.39 10.53 1.07
N ILE A 333 -22.37 11.38 0.03
CA ILE A 333 -22.72 12.82 0.10
C ILE A 333 -23.91 13.09 -0.81
N THR A 334 -24.95 13.73 -0.28
CA THR A 334 -26.22 14.00 -1.00
C THR A 334 -26.48 15.48 -1.28
N TRP A 335 -25.64 16.40 -0.76
CA TRP A 335 -25.98 17.84 -0.72
C TRP A 335 -25.22 18.73 -1.72
N LEU A 336 -24.18 18.22 -2.39
CA LEU A 336 -23.41 18.98 -3.37
C LEU A 336 -24.15 19.00 -4.70
N LYS A 337 -24.95 20.06 -4.90
CA LYS A 337 -25.50 20.39 -6.22
C LYS A 337 -24.36 20.75 -7.18
N GLU A 338 -24.38 20.11 -8.35
CA GLU A 338 -23.86 20.57 -9.65
C GLU A 338 -23.00 21.85 -9.58
N GLY A 339 -21.68 21.71 -9.38
CA GLY A 339 -20.86 22.89 -9.08
C GLY A 339 -19.33 22.78 -9.13
N ASP A 340 -18.72 21.59 -9.10
CA ASP A 340 -17.32 21.41 -9.53
C ASP A 340 -16.99 19.92 -9.81
N ARG A 341 -16.09 19.66 -10.77
CA ARG A 341 -15.78 18.32 -11.32
C ARG A 341 -14.95 17.46 -10.37
N ASN A 342 -15.37 16.22 -10.15
CA ASN A 342 -14.66 15.08 -9.54
C ASN A 342 -13.67 15.48 -8.44
N THR A 343 -14.13 16.35 -7.51
CA THR A 343 -13.21 17.07 -6.65
C THR A 343 -12.49 16.12 -5.68
N LYS A 344 -11.24 16.46 -5.34
CA LYS A 344 -10.43 15.75 -4.33
C LYS A 344 -11.16 15.57 -2.98
N TYR A 345 -12.25 16.30 -2.71
CA TYR A 345 -13.10 16.13 -1.52
C TYR A 345 -13.92 14.83 -1.54
N PHE A 346 -14.45 14.39 -2.69
CA PHE A 346 -15.23 13.15 -2.78
C PHE A 346 -14.36 11.92 -2.51
N HIS A 347 -13.20 11.82 -3.18
CA HIS A 347 -12.17 10.80 -2.99
C HIS A 347 -11.83 10.62 -1.50
N ARG A 348 -11.36 11.70 -0.84
CA ARG A 348 -10.96 11.68 0.58
C ARG A 348 -12.06 11.22 1.54
N LYS A 349 -13.32 11.57 1.27
CA LYS A 349 -14.46 11.19 2.14
C LYS A 349 -14.98 9.77 1.87
N ALA A 350 -14.72 9.23 0.68
CA ALA A 350 -14.93 7.84 0.33
C ALA A 350 -13.88 6.93 0.99
N GLU A 351 -12.61 7.30 0.89
CA GLU A 351 -11.48 6.57 1.49
C GLU A 351 -11.63 6.48 3.01
N SER A 352 -11.87 7.61 3.68
CA SER A 352 -12.08 7.67 5.13
C SER A 352 -13.23 6.79 5.64
N LYS A 353 -14.21 6.43 4.78
CA LYS A 353 -15.31 5.50 5.11
C LYS A 353 -14.97 4.03 4.84
N LYS A 354 -14.00 3.74 3.96
CA LYS A 354 -13.41 2.38 3.81
C LYS A 354 -12.50 2.00 4.98
N GLU A 355 -12.05 2.97 5.78
CA GLU A 355 -11.24 2.74 6.99
C GLU A 355 -12.08 2.43 8.25
N HIS A 356 -13.40 2.63 8.19
CA HIS A 356 -14.32 2.52 9.34
C HIS A 356 -15.39 1.41 9.19
N ASN A 357 -15.39 0.68 8.07
CA ASN A 357 -16.31 -0.43 7.73
C ASN A 357 -15.52 -1.69 7.36
#